data_AF-A0A3M1TC65-F1
#
_entry.id   AF-A0A3M1TC65-F1
#
_cell.length_a   1.000
_cell.length_b   1.000
_cell.length_c   1.000
_cell.angle_alpha   90.00
_cell.angle_beta   90.00
_cell.angle_gamma   90.00
#
_symmetry.space_group_name_H-M   'P 1'
#
loop_
_entity.id
_entity.type
_entity.pdbx_description
1 polymer ?
#
loop_
_entity_poly.entity_id
_entity_poly.type
_entity_poly.pdbx_seq_one_letter_code
_entity_poly.pdbx_strand_id
1 'polypeptide(L)'
;MYIIGSTALAVESFRISQWVESSRCRALGDDALKDEDNAAWVMQLESAVRQEWIERIRWIRLADRLAENELIDRSSLKFRGFCRDWQHLRDRREVPPGCEYDSVWRAIASRWFERRDDGASEDSIAIWNAYLEALRAYHHDRLILERLADYEDMLANLAGHFFQILPFLDPKDRSAARDFGIVDQFYNNLRDLAEDSQQGICYFPTEILERFGVERWEILQFECFHNPGYFRLIEFWLDEYLPT
;
A
#
# COMPACT_ATOMS: atom_id res chain seq x y z
N MET A 1 -23.34 50.80 -17.96
CA MET A 1 -21.89 50.66 -18.21
C MET A 1 -21.16 50.77 -16.88
N TYR A 2 -20.92 49.63 -16.24
CA TYR A 2 -19.81 49.37 -15.32
C TYR A 2 -19.70 47.85 -15.27
N ILE A 3 -18.74 47.33 -16.04
CA ILE A 3 -18.32 45.94 -16.02
C ILE A 3 -17.34 45.84 -14.85
N ILE A 4 -17.68 45.08 -13.82
CA ILE A 4 -16.69 44.64 -12.83
C ILE A 4 -16.47 43.17 -13.11
N GLY A 5 -15.33 42.89 -13.73
CA GLY A 5 -14.89 41.57 -14.10
C GLY A 5 -14.79 40.68 -12.87
N SER A 6 -15.45 39.53 -12.96
CA SER A 6 -15.17 38.39 -12.10
C SER A 6 -13.75 37.92 -12.44
N THR A 7 -12.77 38.32 -11.63
CA THR A 7 -11.49 37.62 -11.58
C THR A 7 -11.76 36.24 -11.02
N ALA A 8 -11.91 35.27 -11.92
CA ALA A 8 -11.75 33.87 -11.59
C ALA A 8 -10.37 33.73 -10.92
N LEU A 9 -10.36 33.56 -9.60
CA LEU A 9 -9.21 33.05 -8.89
C LEU A 9 -8.94 31.67 -9.51
N ALA A 10 -7.87 31.59 -10.30
CA ALA A 10 -7.28 30.33 -10.68
C ALA A 10 -6.90 29.63 -9.38
N VAL A 11 -7.73 28.70 -8.95
CA VAL A 11 -7.33 27.68 -7.99
C VAL A 11 -6.25 26.90 -8.74
N GLU A 12 -4.99 27.16 -8.43
CA GLU A 12 -3.91 26.26 -8.81
C GLU A 12 -4.35 24.85 -8.38
N SER A 13 -4.50 23.96 -9.35
CA SER A 13 -4.81 22.55 -9.10
C SER A 13 -3.60 21.96 -8.40
N PHE A 14 -3.61 22.00 -7.07
CA PHE A 14 -2.62 21.36 -6.23
C PHE A 14 -2.81 19.84 -6.31
N ARG A 15 -1.98 19.18 -7.12
CA ARG A 15 -2.01 17.73 -7.32
C ARG A 15 -1.17 17.03 -6.26
N ILE A 16 -1.79 16.16 -5.47
CA ILE A 16 -1.09 15.35 -4.46
C ILE A 16 -0.04 14.41 -5.08
N SER A 17 -0.26 13.96 -6.31
CA SER A 17 0.66 13.11 -7.07
C SER A 17 2.09 13.69 -7.16
N GLN A 18 2.22 15.03 -7.23
CA GLN A 18 3.52 15.72 -7.25
C GLN A 18 4.27 15.65 -5.91
N TRP A 19 3.54 15.50 -4.80
CA TRP A 19 4.09 15.48 -3.44
C TRP A 19 4.40 14.07 -2.94
N VAL A 20 3.82 13.05 -3.59
CA VAL A 20 3.98 11.62 -3.25
C VAL A 20 4.85 10.87 -4.28
N GLU A 21 5.71 11.59 -5.01
CA GLU A 21 6.73 11.04 -5.93
C GLU A 21 6.19 10.06 -7.00
N SER A 22 4.97 10.29 -7.52
CA SER A 22 4.32 9.40 -8.50
C SER A 22 5.06 9.21 -9.83
N SER A 23 5.97 10.12 -10.19
CA SER A 23 6.58 10.17 -11.53
C SER A 23 8.01 9.60 -11.63
N ARG A 24 8.60 9.11 -10.53
CA ARG A 24 10.03 8.73 -10.49
C ARG A 24 10.29 7.22 -10.51
N CYS A 25 9.25 6.42 -10.34
CA CYS A 25 9.30 4.97 -10.35
C CYS A 25 8.44 4.45 -11.50
N ARG A 26 8.89 3.43 -12.24
CA ARG A 26 8.03 2.70 -13.19
C ARG A 26 7.11 1.74 -12.40
N ALA A 27 6.23 2.31 -11.59
CA ALA A 27 5.23 1.56 -10.83
C ALA A 27 4.11 1.03 -11.75
N LEU A 28 3.27 0.14 -11.21
CA LEU A 28 2.19 -0.52 -11.93
C LEU A 28 1.02 0.44 -12.17
N GLY A 29 0.71 0.78 -13.43
CA GLY A 29 -0.44 1.62 -13.81
C GLY A 29 -0.21 3.16 -13.75
N ASP A 30 -1.16 3.95 -14.27
CA ASP A 30 -1.15 5.43 -14.21
C ASP A 30 -1.57 5.91 -12.81
N ASP A 31 -0.70 5.63 -11.83
CA ASP A 31 -0.88 5.85 -10.40
C ASP A 31 -1.11 7.31 -10.00
N ALA A 32 -0.75 8.28 -10.85
CA ALA A 32 -0.93 9.69 -10.51
C ALA A 32 -2.41 10.06 -10.34
N LEU A 33 -3.30 9.39 -11.09
CA LEU A 33 -4.76 9.54 -10.97
C LEU A 33 -5.31 8.80 -9.75
N LYS A 34 -4.89 7.55 -9.51
CA LYS A 34 -5.26 6.79 -8.29
C LYS A 34 -4.83 7.51 -7.02
N ASP A 35 -3.64 8.11 -7.06
CA ASP A 35 -3.07 8.89 -5.98
C ASP A 35 -3.88 10.15 -5.66
N GLU A 36 -4.36 10.82 -6.71
CA GLU A 36 -5.26 11.96 -6.63
C GLU A 36 -6.63 11.55 -6.08
N ASP A 37 -7.23 10.47 -6.58
CA ASP A 37 -8.55 10.01 -6.12
C ASP A 37 -8.54 9.52 -4.66
N ASN A 38 -7.51 8.78 -4.24
CA ASN A 38 -7.48 8.15 -2.92
C ASN A 38 -7.03 9.09 -1.78
N ALA A 39 -6.30 10.17 -2.10
CA ALA A 39 -5.68 11.02 -1.07
C ALA A 39 -5.87 12.53 -1.27
N ALA A 40 -6.59 13.00 -2.30
CA ALA A 40 -6.84 14.44 -2.50
C ALA A 40 -7.50 15.13 -1.30
N TRP A 41 -8.27 14.40 -0.49
CA TRP A 41 -8.88 14.93 0.74
C TRP A 41 -7.83 15.48 1.72
N VAL A 42 -6.60 14.95 1.73
CA VAL A 42 -5.49 15.41 2.57
C VAL A 42 -5.16 16.89 2.30
N MET A 43 -5.37 17.36 1.07
CA MET A 43 -5.11 18.75 0.70
C MET A 43 -6.07 19.74 1.38
N GLN A 44 -7.22 19.27 1.86
CA GLN A 44 -8.22 20.05 2.57
C GLN A 44 -7.93 20.20 4.07
N LEU A 45 -6.94 19.47 4.60
CA LEU A 45 -6.58 19.51 6.01
C LEU A 45 -5.78 20.77 6.37
N GLU A 46 -5.79 21.13 7.65
CA GLU A 46 -4.94 22.18 8.20
C GLU A 46 -3.45 21.88 7.93
N SER A 47 -2.65 22.92 7.70
CA SER A 47 -1.27 22.78 7.21
C SER A 47 -0.40 21.82 8.03
N ALA A 48 -0.45 21.89 9.37
CA ALA A 48 0.35 21.01 10.22
C ALA A 48 -0.10 19.55 10.14
N VAL A 49 -1.42 19.31 10.20
CA VAL A 49 -2.03 17.97 10.09
C VAL A 49 -1.77 17.37 8.71
N ARG A 50 -1.94 18.16 7.66
CA ARG A 50 -1.67 17.79 6.27
C ARG A 50 -0.25 17.29 6.06
N GLN A 51 0.74 17.97 6.65
CA GLN A 51 2.14 17.57 6.50
C GLN A 51 2.41 16.19 7.10
N GLU A 52 1.87 15.89 8.29
CA GLU A 52 2.00 14.58 8.92
C GLU A 52 1.37 13.46 8.06
N TRP A 53 0.22 13.73 7.44
CA TRP A 53 -0.46 12.80 6.53
C TRP A 53 0.33 12.59 5.23
N ILE A 54 0.77 13.66 4.58
CA ILE A 54 1.58 13.57 3.34
C ILE A 54 2.86 12.78 3.61
N GLU A 55 3.54 13.08 4.72
CA GLU A 55 4.76 12.39 5.12
C GLU A 55 4.54 10.89 5.26
N ARG A 56 3.49 10.48 6.00
CA ARG A 56 3.20 9.05 6.21
C ARG A 56 2.81 8.32 4.93
N ILE A 57 1.92 8.91 4.14
CA ILE A 57 1.49 8.35 2.85
C ILE A 57 2.70 8.18 1.93
N ARG A 58 3.62 9.16 1.91
CA ARG A 58 4.84 9.07 1.09
C ARG A 58 5.72 7.90 1.49
N TRP A 59 5.89 7.61 2.78
CA TRP A 59 6.70 6.46 3.21
C TRP A 59 6.09 5.15 2.72
N ILE A 60 4.77 4.99 2.92
CA ILE A 60 4.01 3.80 2.51
C ILE A 60 4.13 3.58 1.00
N ARG A 61 3.77 4.60 0.20
CA ARG A 61 3.81 4.51 -1.26
C ARG A 61 5.22 4.29 -1.79
N LEU A 62 6.24 4.89 -1.18
CA LEU A 62 7.61 4.64 -1.58
C LEU A 62 7.99 3.17 -1.37
N ALA A 63 7.74 2.62 -0.18
CA ALA A 63 8.08 1.23 0.13
C ALA A 63 7.36 0.24 -0.82
N ASP A 64 6.06 0.46 -1.02
CA ASP A 64 5.20 -0.33 -1.90
C ASP A 64 5.70 -0.30 -3.34
N ARG A 65 5.88 0.90 -3.92
CA ARG A 65 6.43 1.05 -5.27
C ARG A 65 7.81 0.44 -5.43
N LEU A 66 8.67 0.55 -4.43
CA LEU A 66 9.99 -0.10 -4.51
C LEU A 66 9.82 -1.61 -4.62
N ALA A 67 8.93 -2.22 -3.83
CA ALA A 67 8.64 -3.65 -3.89
C ALA A 67 8.07 -4.05 -5.26
N GLU A 68 7.10 -3.30 -5.79
CA GLU A 68 6.53 -3.52 -7.13
C GLU A 68 7.55 -3.35 -8.25
N ASN A 69 8.35 -2.27 -8.24
CA ASN A 69 9.39 -2.06 -9.24
C ASN A 69 10.38 -3.22 -9.24
N GLU A 70 10.73 -3.76 -8.07
CA GLU A 70 11.68 -4.85 -7.97
C GLU A 70 11.08 -6.19 -8.44
N LEU A 71 9.76 -6.34 -8.39
CA LEU A 71 9.03 -7.45 -9.02
C LEU A 71 9.16 -7.39 -10.56
N ILE A 72 9.04 -6.19 -11.14
CA ILE A 72 9.15 -5.97 -12.60
C ILE A 72 10.61 -6.03 -13.06
N ASP A 73 11.50 -5.34 -12.35
CA ASP A 73 12.94 -5.25 -12.61
C ASP A 73 13.75 -5.63 -11.37
N ARG A 74 14.01 -6.94 -11.27
CA ARG A 74 14.80 -7.55 -10.20
C ARG A 74 16.23 -7.05 -10.11
N SER A 75 16.77 -6.44 -11.16
CA SER A 75 18.14 -5.92 -11.18
C SER A 75 18.27 -4.59 -10.41
N SER A 76 17.14 -3.91 -10.16
CA SER A 76 17.13 -2.63 -9.45
C SER A 76 17.64 -2.75 -8.01
N LEU A 77 17.35 -3.87 -7.32
CA LEU A 77 17.71 -4.13 -5.91
C LEU A 77 17.30 -3.02 -4.92
N LYS A 78 16.39 -2.12 -5.34
CA LYS A 78 16.10 -0.89 -4.60
C LYS A 78 15.30 -1.18 -3.33
N PHE A 79 14.31 -2.07 -3.40
CA PHE A 79 13.53 -2.45 -2.22
C PHE A 79 14.37 -3.25 -1.23
N ARG A 80 15.22 -4.16 -1.73
CA ARG A 80 16.22 -4.84 -0.89
C ARG A 80 17.17 -3.85 -0.21
N GLY A 81 17.64 -2.83 -0.94
CA GLY A 81 18.44 -1.74 -0.38
C GLY A 81 17.70 -0.96 0.70
N PHE A 82 16.45 -0.58 0.42
CA PHE A 82 15.56 0.11 1.35
C PHE A 82 15.35 -0.68 2.65
N CYS A 83 15.07 -1.99 2.56
CA CYS A 83 14.92 -2.85 3.73
C CYS A 83 16.21 -2.97 4.57
N ARG A 84 17.37 -3.04 3.92
CA ARG A 84 18.67 -3.06 4.61
C ARG A 84 18.93 -1.75 5.34
N ASP A 85 18.62 -0.62 4.71
CA ASP A 85 18.79 0.70 5.31
C ASP A 85 17.83 0.89 6.50
N TRP A 86 16.60 0.38 6.41
CA TRP A 86 15.68 0.28 7.54
C TRP A 86 16.25 -0.54 8.70
N GLN A 87 16.78 -1.73 8.43
CA GLN A 87 17.38 -2.58 9.48
C GLN A 87 18.52 -1.86 10.20
N HIS A 88 19.38 -1.15 9.45
CA HIS A 88 20.44 -0.34 10.04
C HIS A 88 19.86 0.77 10.93
N LEU A 89 18.88 1.54 10.46
CA LEU A 89 18.24 2.58 11.26
C LEU A 89 17.60 2.01 12.54
N ARG A 90 16.86 0.92 12.42
CA ARG A 90 16.20 0.24 13.54
C ARG A 90 17.21 -0.23 14.59
N ASP A 91 18.27 -0.91 14.16
CA ASP A 91 19.23 -1.57 15.05
C ASP A 91 20.26 -0.60 15.63
N ARG A 92 20.68 0.42 14.85
CA ARG A 92 21.71 1.40 15.25
C ARG A 92 21.14 2.71 15.75
N ARG A 93 19.85 2.97 15.54
CA ARG A 93 19.19 4.26 15.82
C ARG A 93 19.87 5.43 15.07
N GLU A 94 20.48 5.14 13.93
CA GLU A 94 21.26 6.07 13.11
C GLU A 94 20.89 5.93 11.63
N VAL A 95 20.78 7.04 10.90
CA VAL A 95 20.52 7.01 9.45
C VAL A 95 21.78 6.54 8.72
N PRO A 96 21.71 5.52 7.83
CA PRO A 96 22.89 5.03 7.12
C PRO A 96 23.55 6.13 6.28
N PRO A 97 24.88 6.27 6.32
CA PRO A 97 25.55 7.31 5.53
C PRO A 97 25.45 7.03 4.03
N GLY A 98 25.05 8.05 3.26
CA GLY A 98 24.98 7.97 1.79
C GLY A 98 23.86 7.09 1.23
N CYS A 99 22.84 6.76 2.02
CA CYS A 99 21.67 6.04 1.54
C CYS A 99 20.85 6.84 0.52
N GLU A 100 20.21 6.15 -0.43
CA GLU A 100 19.45 6.76 -1.52
C GLU A 100 18.24 7.58 -1.00
N TYR A 101 17.64 7.13 0.10
CA TYR A 101 16.42 7.71 0.67
C TYR A 101 16.67 8.43 2.00
N ASP A 102 17.82 9.12 2.12
CA ASP A 102 18.25 9.84 3.34
C ASP A 102 17.16 10.74 3.94
N SER A 103 16.44 11.50 3.11
CA SER A 103 15.38 12.39 3.60
C SER A 103 14.22 11.63 4.27
N VAL A 104 13.85 10.46 3.75
CA VAL A 104 12.80 9.60 4.33
C VAL A 104 13.28 9.00 5.64
N TRP A 105 14.52 8.50 5.69
CA TRP A 105 15.06 7.91 6.91
C TRP A 105 15.27 8.94 8.02
N ARG A 106 15.68 10.17 7.70
CA ARG A 106 15.76 11.27 8.67
C ARG A 106 14.39 11.63 9.23
N ALA A 107 13.36 11.66 8.39
CA ALA A 107 11.99 11.93 8.80
C ALA A 107 11.44 10.82 9.72
N ILE A 108 11.71 9.55 9.40
CA ILE A 108 11.37 8.42 10.28
C ILE A 108 12.12 8.51 11.61
N ALA A 109 13.43 8.80 11.57
CA ALA A 109 14.27 8.91 12.75
C ALA A 109 13.79 10.04 13.68
N SER A 110 13.56 11.23 13.14
CA SER A 110 13.08 12.37 13.95
C SER A 110 11.72 12.09 14.59
N ARG A 111 10.88 11.31 13.90
CA ARG A 111 9.53 11.00 14.37
C ARG A 111 9.50 9.93 15.45
N TRP A 112 10.18 8.81 15.21
CA TRP A 112 10.03 7.58 16.01
C TRP A 112 11.24 7.27 16.90
N PHE A 113 12.39 7.92 16.69
CA PHE A 113 13.63 7.54 17.37
C PHE A 113 14.18 8.66 18.29
N GLU A 114 13.86 9.92 18.04
CA GLU A 114 14.32 11.04 18.88
C GLU A 114 13.55 11.15 20.21
N ARG A 115 12.31 10.66 20.27
CA ARG A 115 11.51 10.62 21.49
C ARG A 115 11.80 9.34 22.27
N ARG A 116 12.78 9.39 23.17
CA ARG A 116 13.02 8.30 24.13
C ARG A 116 11.82 8.23 25.09
N ASP A 117 11.16 7.08 25.16
CA ASP A 117 10.05 6.70 26.07
C ASP A 117 8.60 6.98 25.63
N ASP A 118 8.29 7.16 24.34
CA ASP A 118 6.90 6.99 23.89
C ASP A 118 6.65 5.57 23.36
N GLY A 119 5.92 4.75 24.13
CA GLY A 119 5.53 3.39 23.69
C GLY A 119 4.83 3.37 22.31
N ALA A 120 4.19 4.48 21.94
CA ALA A 120 3.61 4.68 20.62
C ALA A 120 4.64 4.62 19.47
N SER A 121 5.89 5.06 19.67
CA SER A 121 6.92 5.00 18.64
C SER A 121 7.51 3.60 18.49
N GLU A 122 7.72 2.87 19.58
CA GLU A 122 8.17 1.48 19.52
C GLU A 122 7.16 0.58 18.81
N ASP A 123 5.86 0.78 19.08
CA ASP A 123 4.80 0.10 18.33
C ASP A 123 4.84 0.48 16.84
N SER A 124 5.03 1.76 16.52
CA SER A 124 5.11 2.21 15.12
C SER A 124 6.30 1.60 14.38
N ILE A 125 7.45 1.47 15.06
CA ILE A 125 8.65 0.81 14.54
C ILE A 125 8.37 -0.68 14.28
N ALA A 126 7.74 -1.38 15.23
CA ALA A 126 7.41 -2.79 15.08
C ALA A 126 6.44 -3.03 13.92
N ILE A 127 5.39 -2.21 13.82
CA ILE A 127 4.37 -2.30 12.76
C ILE A 127 4.98 -1.97 11.40
N TRP A 128 5.80 -0.92 11.30
CA TRP A 128 6.51 -0.59 10.05
C TRP A 128 7.45 -1.72 9.62
N ASN A 129 8.17 -2.33 10.56
CA ASN A 129 9.00 -3.50 10.26
C ASN A 129 8.16 -4.66 9.70
N ALA A 130 7.05 -4.99 10.36
CA ALA A 130 6.15 -6.05 9.93
C ALA A 130 5.56 -5.77 8.54
N TYR A 131 5.22 -4.51 8.25
CA TYR A 131 4.77 -4.07 6.93
C TYR A 131 5.84 -4.31 5.83
N LEU A 132 7.09 -3.91 6.07
CA LEU A 132 8.19 -4.14 5.10
C LEU A 132 8.49 -5.62 4.90
N GLU A 133 8.38 -6.43 5.96
CA GLU A 133 8.52 -7.89 5.86
C GLU A 133 7.39 -8.51 5.04
N ALA A 134 6.15 -8.03 5.22
CA ALA A 134 5.00 -8.45 4.44
C ALA A 134 5.15 -8.07 2.96
N LEU A 135 5.53 -6.82 2.65
CA LEU A 135 5.81 -6.41 1.26
C LEU A 135 6.82 -7.34 0.59
N ARG A 136 7.90 -7.68 1.29
CA ARG A 136 8.90 -8.63 0.79
C ARG A 136 8.36 -10.05 0.61
N ALA A 137 7.44 -10.47 1.48
CA ALA A 137 6.86 -11.81 1.45
C ALA A 137 5.82 -11.99 0.34
N TYR A 138 5.15 -10.92 -0.09
CA TYR A 138 4.04 -11.02 -1.05
C TYR A 138 4.34 -10.42 -2.43
N HIS A 139 5.28 -9.48 -2.55
CA HIS A 139 5.76 -8.99 -3.85
C HIS A 139 6.93 -9.84 -4.37
N HIS A 140 6.64 -11.08 -4.77
CA HIS A 140 7.59 -11.94 -5.48
C HIS A 140 6.96 -12.62 -6.69
N ASP A 141 7.80 -13.14 -7.59
CA ASP A 141 7.31 -13.83 -8.79
C ASP A 141 6.39 -14.97 -8.40
N ARG A 142 5.25 -15.05 -9.10
CA ARG A 142 4.29 -16.15 -8.94
C ARG A 142 3.82 -16.29 -7.50
N LEU A 143 3.34 -15.19 -6.90
CA LEU A 143 2.57 -15.26 -5.66
C LEU A 143 1.47 -16.32 -5.82
N ILE A 144 1.59 -17.41 -5.06
CA ILE A 144 0.60 -18.48 -4.99
C ILE A 144 0.17 -18.55 -3.52
N LEU A 145 -1.12 -18.35 -3.30
CA LEU A 145 -1.76 -18.54 -2.02
C LEU A 145 -2.44 -19.90 -2.11
N GLU A 146 -2.04 -20.86 -1.28
CA GLU A 146 -2.61 -22.20 -1.38
C GLU A 146 -3.99 -22.24 -0.72
N ARG A 147 -4.10 -21.59 0.44
CA ARG A 147 -5.30 -21.62 1.29
C ARG A 147 -5.88 -20.24 1.51
N LEU A 148 -7.16 -20.18 1.86
CA LEU A 148 -7.85 -18.96 2.27
C LEU A 148 -7.17 -18.31 3.47
N ALA A 149 -6.68 -19.12 4.40
CA ALA A 149 -5.88 -18.64 5.54
C ALA A 149 -4.60 -17.90 5.09
N ASP A 150 -3.96 -18.33 3.99
CA ASP A 150 -2.75 -17.66 3.49
C ASP A 150 -3.10 -16.28 2.89
N TYR A 151 -4.31 -16.14 2.32
CA TYR A 151 -4.87 -14.86 1.87
C TYR A 151 -5.25 -13.95 3.03
N GLU A 152 -5.87 -14.48 4.08
CA GLU A 152 -6.17 -13.72 5.30
C GLU A 152 -4.88 -13.22 5.97
N ASP A 153 -3.86 -14.09 6.10
CA ASP A 153 -2.54 -13.72 6.61
C ASP A 153 -1.92 -12.61 5.76
N MET A 154 -2.07 -12.65 4.44
CA MET A 154 -1.60 -11.61 3.54
C MET A 154 -2.29 -10.26 3.82
N LEU A 155 -3.63 -10.24 3.85
CA LEU A 155 -4.38 -9.02 4.12
C LEU A 155 -4.03 -8.44 5.50
N ALA A 156 -3.95 -9.30 6.51
CA ALA A 156 -3.59 -8.95 7.87
C ALA A 156 -2.20 -8.32 7.98
N ASN A 157 -1.21 -8.89 7.28
CA ASN A 157 0.19 -8.48 7.38
C ASN A 157 0.55 -7.32 6.46
N LEU A 158 -0.10 -7.16 5.32
CA LEU A 158 0.10 -6.00 4.44
C LEU A 158 -0.77 -4.83 4.91
N ALA A 159 -2.07 -4.94 4.64
CA ALA A 159 -2.99 -3.84 4.78
C ALA A 159 -3.32 -3.51 6.23
N GLY A 160 -3.41 -4.55 7.05
CA GLY A 160 -3.59 -4.40 8.48
C GLY A 160 -2.46 -3.59 9.14
N HIS A 161 -1.22 -3.66 8.67
CA HIS A 161 -0.11 -2.89 9.25
C HIS A 161 -0.04 -1.44 8.74
N PHE A 162 -0.35 -1.15 7.47
CA PHE A 162 -0.19 0.23 6.97
C PHE A 162 -1.18 1.21 7.61
N PHE A 163 -2.42 0.81 7.90
CA PHE A 163 -3.38 1.71 8.54
C PHE A 163 -2.98 2.05 9.98
N GLN A 164 -2.20 1.17 10.64
CA GLN A 164 -1.81 1.36 12.02
C GLN A 164 -0.63 2.33 12.22
N ILE A 165 0.07 2.72 11.15
CA ILE A 165 1.15 3.71 11.19
C ILE A 165 0.68 5.13 10.79
N LEU A 166 -0.60 5.29 10.44
CA LEU A 166 -1.17 6.59 10.09
C LEU A 166 -1.07 7.58 11.27
N PRO A 167 -0.84 8.88 10.99
CA PRO A 167 -0.65 9.85 12.04
C PRO A 167 -1.94 10.03 12.86
N PHE A 168 -1.78 10.38 14.14
CA PHE A 168 -2.87 10.66 15.09
C PHE A 168 -3.76 9.48 15.48
N LEU A 169 -3.44 8.26 15.06
CA LEU A 169 -4.16 7.07 15.49
C LEU A 169 -3.93 6.83 17.00
N ASP A 170 -5.03 6.82 17.76
CA ASP A 170 -5.01 6.46 19.17
C ASP A 170 -4.65 4.97 19.30
N PRO A 171 -3.72 4.58 20.19
CA PRO A 171 -3.37 3.18 20.41
C PRO A 171 -4.57 2.25 20.64
N LYS A 172 -5.66 2.74 21.24
CA LYS A 172 -6.87 1.94 21.48
C LYS A 172 -7.62 1.57 20.19
N ASP A 173 -7.47 2.37 19.14
CA ASP A 173 -8.20 2.23 17.87
C ASP A 173 -7.38 1.45 16.82
N ARG A 174 -6.17 1.01 17.14
CA ARG A 174 -5.29 0.28 16.22
C ARG A 174 -5.87 -1.04 15.73
N SER A 175 -6.58 -1.78 16.58
CA SER A 175 -7.27 -3.00 16.14
C SER A 175 -8.31 -2.68 15.07
N ALA A 176 -9.14 -1.66 15.30
CA ALA A 176 -10.15 -1.25 14.33
C ALA A 176 -9.51 -0.73 13.02
N ALA A 177 -8.40 -0.02 13.10
CA ALA A 177 -7.65 0.43 11.92
C ALA A 177 -7.06 -0.76 11.13
N ARG A 178 -6.57 -1.79 11.83
CA ARG A 178 -6.11 -3.04 11.20
C ARG A 178 -7.24 -3.73 10.45
N ASP A 179 -8.40 -3.89 11.10
CA ASP A 179 -9.55 -4.58 10.52
C ASP A 179 -10.11 -3.80 9.32
N PHE A 180 -10.14 -2.46 9.41
CA PHE A 180 -10.46 -1.61 8.26
C PHE A 180 -9.50 -1.84 7.09
N GLY A 181 -8.20 -1.94 7.37
CA GLY A 181 -7.19 -2.21 6.34
C GLY A 181 -7.37 -3.54 5.63
N ILE A 182 -7.69 -4.58 6.39
CA ILE A 182 -7.97 -5.92 5.85
C ILE A 182 -9.14 -5.84 4.84
N VAL A 183 -10.23 -5.17 5.21
CA VAL A 183 -11.41 -5.02 4.35
C VAL A 183 -11.15 -4.11 3.15
N ASP A 184 -10.42 -3.01 3.34
CA ASP A 184 -10.05 -2.10 2.24
C ASP A 184 -9.24 -2.83 1.16
N GLN A 185 -8.19 -3.55 1.58
CA GLN A 185 -7.35 -4.32 0.65
C GLN A 185 -8.09 -5.48 0.00
N PHE A 186 -9.01 -6.11 0.74
CA PHE A 186 -9.87 -7.16 0.20
C PHE A 186 -10.64 -6.66 -1.04
N TYR A 187 -11.28 -5.50 -0.94
CA TYR A 187 -12.01 -4.92 -2.07
C TYR A 187 -11.08 -4.33 -3.13
N ASN A 188 -9.91 -3.81 -2.77
CA ASN A 188 -8.91 -3.40 -3.75
C ASN A 188 -8.49 -4.59 -4.65
N ASN A 189 -8.20 -5.75 -4.08
CA ASN A 189 -7.85 -6.96 -4.84
C ASN A 189 -8.95 -7.40 -5.81
N LEU A 190 -10.23 -7.27 -5.41
CA LEU A 190 -11.36 -7.59 -6.29
C LEU A 190 -11.56 -6.54 -7.40
N ARG A 191 -11.43 -5.25 -7.06
CA ARG A 191 -11.59 -4.14 -8.00
C ARG A 191 -10.51 -4.13 -9.07
N ASP A 192 -9.26 -4.37 -8.66
CA ASP A 192 -8.07 -4.21 -9.49
C ASP A 192 -7.62 -5.53 -10.14
N LEU A 193 -8.41 -6.60 -9.99
CA LEU A 193 -8.17 -7.95 -10.52
C LEU A 193 -7.67 -7.96 -11.98
N ALA A 194 -8.27 -7.15 -12.85
CA ALA A 194 -7.89 -7.09 -14.26
C ALA A 194 -6.49 -6.48 -14.48
N GLU A 195 -6.15 -5.44 -13.71
CA GLU A 195 -4.84 -4.79 -13.76
C GLU A 195 -3.76 -5.70 -13.18
N ASP A 196 -4.04 -6.31 -12.03
CA ASP A 196 -3.13 -7.26 -11.37
C ASP A 196 -2.86 -8.49 -12.24
N SER A 197 -3.90 -9.01 -12.90
CA SER A 197 -3.77 -10.16 -13.81
C SER A 197 -2.85 -9.87 -14.99
N GLN A 198 -2.86 -8.65 -15.54
CA GLN A 198 -1.94 -8.24 -16.60
C GLN A 198 -0.47 -8.25 -16.15
N GLN A 199 -0.23 -8.14 -14.84
CA GLN A 199 1.09 -8.21 -14.22
C GLN A 199 1.44 -9.62 -13.73
N GLY A 200 0.59 -10.61 -14.02
CA GLY A 200 0.79 -12.00 -13.62
C GLY A 200 0.44 -12.29 -12.16
N ILE A 201 -0.28 -11.38 -11.51
CA ILE A 201 -0.71 -11.50 -10.12
C ILE A 201 -2.15 -12.04 -10.07
N CYS A 202 -2.38 -13.01 -9.19
CA CYS A 202 -3.72 -13.51 -8.87
C CYS A 202 -3.77 -13.82 -7.39
N TYR A 203 -4.66 -13.11 -6.69
CA TYR A 203 -4.82 -13.17 -5.23
C TYR A 203 -5.83 -14.24 -4.78
N PHE A 204 -6.52 -14.91 -5.70
CA PHE A 204 -7.43 -16.00 -5.33
C PHE A 204 -6.62 -17.23 -4.89
N PRO A 205 -6.92 -17.81 -3.70
CA PRO A 205 -6.25 -19.01 -3.24
C PRO A 205 -6.54 -20.22 -4.13
N THR A 206 -5.56 -21.12 -4.28
CA THR A 206 -5.69 -22.39 -5.01
C THR A 206 -6.91 -23.18 -4.53
N GLU A 207 -7.10 -23.34 -3.22
CA GLU A 207 -8.23 -24.11 -2.67
C GLU A 207 -9.60 -23.56 -3.06
N ILE A 208 -9.70 -22.23 -3.21
CA ILE A 208 -10.96 -21.56 -3.55
C ILE A 208 -11.19 -21.65 -5.06
N LEU A 209 -10.14 -21.46 -5.86
CA LEU A 209 -10.18 -21.69 -7.31
C LEU A 209 -10.65 -23.11 -7.64
N GLU A 210 -10.04 -24.13 -6.99
CA GLU A 210 -10.41 -25.53 -7.13
C GLU A 210 -11.86 -25.81 -6.72
N ARG A 211 -12.32 -25.22 -5.59
CA ARG A 211 -13.71 -25.36 -5.12
C ARG A 211 -14.73 -24.95 -6.17
N PHE A 212 -14.43 -23.93 -6.97
CA PHE A 212 -15.34 -23.42 -8.01
C PHE A 212 -15.03 -23.95 -9.41
N GLY A 213 -13.97 -24.75 -9.58
CA GLY A 213 -13.54 -25.31 -10.86
C GLY A 213 -12.99 -24.23 -11.81
N VAL A 214 -12.31 -23.23 -11.26
CA VAL A 214 -11.64 -22.16 -12.01
C VAL A 214 -10.14 -22.40 -11.92
N GLU A 215 -9.45 -22.35 -13.04
CA GLU A 215 -8.00 -22.49 -13.10
C GLU A 215 -7.33 -21.13 -12.95
N ARG A 216 -6.18 -21.07 -12.28
CA ARG A 216 -5.43 -19.81 -12.08
C ARG A 216 -5.10 -19.10 -13.39
N TRP A 217 -4.75 -19.86 -14.44
CA TRP A 217 -4.40 -19.29 -15.74
C TRP A 217 -5.60 -18.58 -16.40
N GLU A 218 -6.84 -19.01 -16.10
CA GLU A 218 -8.05 -18.34 -16.62
C GLU A 218 -8.19 -16.93 -16.03
N ILE A 219 -7.79 -16.73 -14.78
CA ILE A 219 -7.73 -15.39 -14.17
C ILE A 219 -6.65 -14.56 -14.85
N LEU A 220 -5.42 -15.09 -14.90
CA LEU A 220 -4.24 -14.36 -15.41
C LEU A 220 -4.34 -13.98 -16.88
N GLN A 221 -4.96 -14.81 -17.72
CA GLN A 221 -5.18 -14.52 -19.13
C GLN A 221 -6.49 -13.78 -19.39
N PHE A 222 -7.25 -13.47 -18.33
CA PHE A 222 -8.55 -12.86 -18.43
C PHE A 222 -9.49 -13.68 -19.33
N GLU A 223 -9.49 -15.01 -19.17
CA GLU A 223 -10.37 -15.95 -19.90
C GLU A 223 -11.45 -16.56 -18.99
N CYS A 224 -11.38 -16.30 -17.69
CA CYS A 224 -12.27 -16.83 -16.65
C CYS A 224 -13.76 -16.53 -16.85
N PHE A 225 -14.13 -15.48 -17.58
CA PHE A 225 -15.53 -15.16 -17.86
C PHE A 225 -16.25 -16.17 -18.76
N HIS A 226 -15.51 -17.04 -19.46
CA HIS A 226 -16.08 -18.16 -20.21
C HIS A 226 -16.42 -19.36 -19.31
N ASN A 227 -15.92 -19.38 -18.07
CA ASN A 227 -16.13 -20.45 -17.10
C ASN A 227 -17.29 -20.11 -16.16
N PRO A 228 -18.40 -20.89 -16.16
CA PRO A 228 -19.51 -20.67 -15.23
C PRO A 228 -19.12 -20.74 -13.74
N GLY A 229 -18.00 -21.40 -13.41
CA GLY A 229 -17.41 -21.41 -12.07
C GLY A 229 -16.95 -20.04 -11.60
N TYR A 230 -16.49 -19.19 -12.51
CA TYR A 230 -16.02 -17.84 -12.18
C TYR A 230 -17.13 -16.96 -11.61
N PHE A 231 -18.36 -17.04 -12.15
CA PHE A 231 -19.48 -16.28 -11.61
C PHE A 231 -19.79 -16.67 -10.16
N ARG A 232 -19.78 -17.97 -9.85
CA ARG A 232 -19.99 -18.46 -8.48
C ARG A 232 -18.83 -18.12 -7.55
N LEU A 233 -17.60 -18.09 -8.06
CA LEU A 233 -16.43 -17.63 -7.34
C LEU A 233 -16.60 -16.17 -6.92
N ILE A 234 -17.00 -15.29 -7.84
CA ILE A 234 -17.21 -13.87 -7.55
C ILE A 234 -18.41 -13.65 -6.62
N GLU A 235 -19.52 -14.38 -6.79
CA GLU A 235 -20.65 -14.36 -5.83
C GLU A 235 -20.18 -14.74 -4.42
N PHE A 236 -19.38 -15.79 -4.28
CA PHE A 236 -18.81 -16.16 -2.98
C PHE A 236 -17.99 -15.02 -2.36
N TRP A 237 -17.12 -14.37 -3.13
CA TRP A 237 -16.31 -13.26 -2.63
C TRP A 237 -17.10 -11.98 -2.32
N LEU A 238 -18.23 -11.73 -3.00
CA LEU A 238 -19.03 -10.52 -2.79
C LEU A 238 -20.10 -10.69 -1.71
N ASP A 239 -20.73 -11.86 -1.64
CA ASP A 239 -21.95 -12.07 -0.86
C ASP A 239 -21.78 -13.02 0.33
N GLU A 240 -20.82 -13.95 0.27
CA GLU A 240 -20.69 -15.02 1.27
C GLU A 240 -19.43 -14.88 2.14
N TYR A 241 -18.41 -14.17 1.67
CA TYR A 241 -17.13 -14.05 2.33
C TYR A 241 -16.81 -12.61 2.72
N LEU A 242 -16.37 -12.45 3.96
CA LEU A 242 -15.72 -11.24 4.45
C LEU A 242 -14.54 -11.69 5.32
N PRO A 243 -13.32 -11.20 5.06
CA PRO A 243 -12.17 -11.56 5.88
C PRO A 243 -12.36 -11.06 7.33
N THR A 244 -11.83 -11.81 8.29
CA THR A 244 -11.92 -11.51 9.73
C THR A 244 -10.56 -11.29 10.37
#